data_AF-A0A7V5GYH2-F1
#
_entry.id   AF-A0A7V5GYH2-F1
#
_cell.length_a   1.000
_cell.length_b   1.000
_cell.length_c   1.000
_cell.angle_alpha   90.00
_cell.angle_beta   90.00
_cell.angle_gamma   90.00
#
_symmetry.space_group_name_H-M   'P 1'
#
loop_
_entity.id
_entity.type
_entity.pdbx_description
1 polymer ?
#
loop_
_entity_poly.entity_id
_entity_poly.type
_entity_poly.pdbx_seq_one_letter_code
_entity_poly.pdbx_strand_id
1 'polypeptide(L)'
;MNSQNLILLGIGIFVSLIVTAVALDQAFLAKNDPMEPGGLLARTEAAFDRIQDMEIVLNVVSTGEESHPLQMRVWYINGPDPAARILYLAPRELKGEVYTVDRDLLSHYIPHENMTVIKRWAGF
;
A
#
# COMPACT_ATOMS: atom_id res chain seq x y z
N MET A 1 -27.19 9.80 -45.38
CA MET A 1 -26.60 9.05 -44.25
C MET A 1 -25.19 9.59 -44.03
N ASN A 2 -24.74 10.02 -42.85
CA ASN A 2 -25.31 9.86 -41.53
C ASN A 2 -24.47 10.62 -40.48
N SER A 3 -24.07 11.88 -40.70
CA SER A 3 -23.35 12.63 -39.65
C SER A 3 -24.17 12.71 -38.36
N GLN A 4 -25.50 12.88 -38.48
CA GLN A 4 -26.43 12.78 -37.36
C GLN A 4 -26.45 11.38 -36.71
N ASN A 5 -26.46 10.28 -37.47
CA ASN A 5 -26.42 8.94 -36.85
C ASN A 5 -25.05 8.60 -36.27
N LEU A 6 -23.95 9.15 -36.79
CA LEU A 6 -22.60 9.00 -36.21
C LEU A 6 -22.49 9.78 -34.90
N ILE A 7 -23.07 10.98 -34.82
CA ILE A 7 -23.17 11.75 -33.58
C ILE A 7 -24.06 11.01 -32.57
N LEU A 8 -25.22 10.48 -32.99
CA LEU A 8 -26.09 9.68 -32.12
C LEU A 8 -25.38 8.42 -31.61
N LEU A 9 -24.62 7.74 -32.47
CA LEU A 9 -23.83 6.56 -32.09
C LEU A 9 -22.74 6.94 -31.09
N GLY A 10 -22.01 8.04 -31.33
CA GLY A 10 -20.98 8.54 -30.42
C GLY A 10 -21.54 8.90 -29.04
N ILE A 11 -22.69 9.59 -29.00
CA ILE A 11 -23.41 9.89 -27.75
C ILE A 11 -23.84 8.59 -27.06
N GLY A 12 -24.40 7.63 -27.80
CA GLY A 12 -24.83 6.34 -27.25
C GLY A 12 -23.68 5.56 -26.61
N ILE A 13 -22.51 5.50 -27.28
CA ILE A 13 -21.31 4.87 -26.75
C ILE A 13 -20.83 5.60 -25.48
N PHE A 14 -20.74 6.92 -25.53
CA PHE A 14 -20.29 7.73 -24.41
C PHE A 14 -21.18 7.56 -23.17
N VAL A 15 -22.50 7.63 -23.33
CA VAL A 15 -23.45 7.40 -22.25
C VAL A 15 -23.35 5.97 -21.72
N SER A 16 -23.21 4.97 -22.58
CA SER A 16 -23.04 3.57 -22.15
C SER A 16 -21.77 3.35 -21.32
N LEU A 17 -20.67 4.03 -21.66
CA LEU A 17 -19.42 3.99 -20.89
C LEU A 17 -19.58 4.63 -19.52
N ILE A 18 -20.27 5.77 -19.44
CA ILE A 18 -20.57 6.42 -18.15
C ILE A 18 -21.43 5.51 -17.28
N VAL A 19 -22.51 4.96 -17.81
CA VAL A 19 -23.41 4.06 -17.07
C VAL A 19 -22.64 2.82 -16.59
N THR A 20 -21.78 2.25 -17.44
CA THR A 20 -20.94 1.10 -17.06
C THR A 20 -19.96 1.48 -15.95
N ALA A 21 -19.30 2.64 -16.03
CA ALA A 21 -18.39 3.12 -15.00
C ALA A 21 -19.11 3.33 -13.66
N VAL A 22 -20.30 3.94 -13.68
CA VAL A 22 -21.12 4.15 -12.48
C VAL A 22 -21.62 2.83 -11.90
N ALA A 23 -22.02 1.87 -12.74
CA ALA A 23 -22.49 0.57 -12.28
C ALA A 23 -21.35 -0.25 -11.64
N LEU A 24 -20.14 -0.17 -12.21
CA LEU A 24 -18.94 -0.78 -11.63
C LEU A 24 -18.57 -0.14 -10.30
N ASP A 25 -18.64 1.19 -10.21
CA ASP A 25 -18.36 1.93 -8.97
C ASP A 25 -19.39 1.59 -7.87
N GLN A 26 -20.68 1.53 -8.21
CA GLN A 26 -21.73 1.11 -7.27
C GLN A 26 -21.60 -0.36 -6.86
N ALA A 27 -21.24 -1.26 -7.78
CA ALA A 27 -21.00 -2.67 -7.44
C ALA A 27 -19.77 -2.83 -6.53
N PHE A 28 -18.72 -2.02 -6.75
CA PHE A 28 -17.56 -1.97 -5.90
C PHE A 28 -17.91 -1.44 -4.50
N LEU A 29 -18.69 -0.36 -4.41
CA LEU A 29 -19.15 0.22 -3.14
C LEU A 29 -20.13 -0.69 -2.39
N ALA A 30 -21.02 -1.39 -3.09
CA ALA A 30 -21.93 -2.35 -2.46
C ALA A 30 -21.20 -3.58 -1.89
N LYS A 31 -20.08 -3.97 -2.50
CA LYS A 31 -19.22 -5.05 -2.01
C LYS A 31 -18.24 -4.57 -0.93
N ASN A 32 -17.89 -3.29 -0.93
CA ASN A 32 -16.92 -2.67 -0.05
C ASN A 32 -17.52 -1.41 0.59
N ASP A 33 -18.60 -1.56 1.38
CA ASP A 33 -19.27 -0.43 2.02
C ASP A 33 -18.26 0.32 2.92
N PRO A 34 -17.92 1.59 2.62
CA PRO A 34 -16.98 2.37 3.43
C PRO A 34 -17.46 2.67 4.84
N MET A 35 -18.71 2.35 5.19
CA MET A 35 -19.20 2.43 6.56
C MET A 35 -18.88 1.14 7.36
N GLU A 36 -18.47 0.07 6.69
CA GLU A 36 -18.03 -1.17 7.32
C GLU A 36 -16.49 -1.27 7.35
N PRO A 37 -15.89 -1.88 8.38
CA PRO A 37 -14.44 -2.04 8.48
C PRO A 37 -13.80 -2.68 7.23
N GLY A 38 -14.49 -3.65 6.61
CA GLY A 38 -14.01 -4.31 5.40
C GLY A 38 -13.95 -3.38 4.19
N GLY A 39 -14.96 -2.52 3.99
CA GLY A 39 -14.94 -1.55 2.90
C GLY A 39 -13.96 -0.39 3.14
N LEU A 40 -13.72 -0.01 4.40
CA LEU A 40 -12.63 0.93 4.75
C LEU A 40 -11.24 0.36 4.43
N LEU A 41 -11.01 -0.92 4.71
CA LEU A 41 -9.75 -1.60 4.36
C LEU A 41 -9.58 -1.65 2.84
N ALA A 42 -10.59 -2.10 2.10
CA ALA A 42 -10.53 -2.18 0.64
C ALA A 42 -10.29 -0.82 -0.03
N ARG A 43 -10.87 0.27 0.51
CA ARG A 43 -10.61 1.63 0.01
C ARG A 43 -9.20 2.11 0.32
N THR A 44 -8.70 1.76 1.51
CA THR A 44 -7.32 2.05 1.90
C THR A 44 -6.36 1.32 0.95
N GLU A 45 -6.54 0.02 0.77
CA GLU A 45 -5.76 -0.79 -0.18
C GLU A 45 -5.80 -0.20 -1.60
N ALA A 46 -6.98 0.10 -2.14
CA ALA A 46 -7.11 0.70 -3.46
C ALA A 46 -6.46 2.09 -3.59
N ALA A 47 -6.34 2.84 -2.48
CA ALA A 47 -5.60 4.09 -2.46
C ALA A 47 -4.08 3.87 -2.46
N PHE A 48 -3.60 2.85 -1.72
CA PHE A 48 -2.19 2.45 -1.68
C PHE A 48 -1.74 1.78 -2.99
N ASP A 49 -2.59 1.02 -3.68
CA ASP A 49 -2.31 0.41 -4.99
C ASP A 49 -1.95 1.44 -6.06
N ARG A 50 -2.45 2.67 -5.93
CA ARG A 50 -2.16 3.78 -6.86
C ARG A 50 -0.81 4.45 -6.59
N ILE A 51 -0.18 4.16 -5.46
CA ILE A 51 1.14 4.68 -5.11
C ILE A 51 2.17 3.77 -5.78
N GLN A 52 3.04 4.34 -6.61
CA GLN A 52 4.15 3.61 -7.22
C GLN A 52 5.20 3.32 -6.15
N ASP A 53 6.00 4.30 -5.76
CA ASP A 53 6.97 4.12 -4.70
C ASP A 53 6.64 5.04 -3.53
N MET A 54 6.85 4.55 -2.32
CA MET A 54 6.60 5.29 -1.09
C MET A 54 7.87 5.33 -0.24
N GLU A 55 8.24 6.52 0.20
CA GLU A 55 9.18 6.72 1.31
C GLU A 55 8.47 7.51 2.41
N ILE A 56 8.50 7.00 3.63
CA ILE A 56 7.89 7.65 4.79
C ILE A 56 8.80 7.53 6.01
N VAL A 57 8.84 8.59 6.83
CA VAL A 57 9.47 8.56 8.15
C VAL A 57 8.35 8.44 9.19
N LEU A 58 8.37 7.35 9.95
CA LEU A 58 7.41 7.04 11.00
C LEU A 58 8.02 7.37 12.36
N ASN A 59 7.26 8.09 13.18
CA ASN A 59 7.53 8.25 14.61
C ASN A 59 6.44 7.49 15.36
N VAL A 60 6.79 6.34 15.93
CA VAL A 60 5.87 5.49 16.68
C VAL A 60 6.11 5.74 18.15
N VAL A 61 5.02 6.07 18.86
CA VAL A 61 5.04 6.32 20.30
C VAL A 61 4.10 5.32 20.94
N SER A 62 4.62 4.55 21.90
CA SER A 62 3.78 3.67 22.72
C SER A 62 3.23 4.45 23.91
N THR A 63 1.97 4.21 24.28
CA THR A 63 1.35 4.84 25.45
C THR A 63 2.15 4.48 26.70
N GLY A 64 2.69 5.49 27.39
CA GLY A 64 3.55 5.32 28.57
C GLY A 64 5.06 5.34 28.31
N GLU A 65 5.50 5.32 27.04
CA GLU A 65 6.92 5.43 26.64
C GLU A 65 7.17 6.64 25.72
N GLU A 66 6.42 7.72 25.96
CA GLU A 66 6.43 8.94 25.15
C GLU A 66 7.80 9.61 25.03
N SER A 67 8.68 9.37 26.01
CA SER A 67 10.05 9.90 26.05
C SER A 67 11.02 9.20 25.10
N HIS A 68 10.68 8.02 24.56
CA HIS A 68 11.56 7.23 23.70
C HIS A 68 10.84 6.79 22.42
N PRO A 69 10.50 7.73 21.53
CA PRO A 69 9.82 7.40 20.28
C PRO A 69 10.69 6.50 19.40
N LEU A 70 10.09 5.45 18.87
CA LEU A 70 10.68 4.62 17.84
C LEU A 70 10.59 5.37 16.51
N GLN A 71 11.74 5.68 15.92
CA GLN A 71 11.79 6.36 14.63
C GLN A 71 12.28 5.40 13.55
N MET A 72 11.52 5.30 12.47
CA MET A 72 11.82 4.40 11.36
C MET A 72 11.66 5.14 10.05
N ARG A 73 12.48 4.80 9.07
CA ARG A 73 12.26 5.15 7.68
C ARG A 73 11.83 3.91 6.92
N VAL A 74 10.71 4.00 6.23
CA VAL A 74 10.13 2.90 5.47
C VAL A 74 10.16 3.28 4.00
N TRP A 75 10.69 2.37 3.18
CA TRP A 75 10.53 2.38 1.74
C TRP A 75 9.63 1.22 1.34
N TYR A 76 8.71 1.49 0.44
CA TYR A 76 7.90 0.49 -0.22
C TYR A 76 7.99 0.74 -1.72
N ILE A 77 8.38 -0.29 -2.46
CA ILE A 77 8.50 -0.26 -3.92
C ILE A 77 7.37 -1.12 -4.48
N ASN A 78 6.44 -0.49 -5.20
CA ASN A 78 5.33 -1.19 -5.84
C ASN A 78 5.76 -1.57 -7.27
N GLY A 79 6.27 -2.78 -7.41
CA GLY A 79 6.68 -3.37 -8.68
C GLY A 79 6.03 -4.73 -8.92
N PRO A 80 6.45 -5.45 -9.99
CA PRO A 80 6.02 -6.84 -10.23
C PRO A 80 6.27 -7.76 -9.03
N ASP A 81 7.30 -7.44 -8.25
CA ASP A 81 7.63 -8.07 -6.97
C ASP A 81 7.72 -6.96 -5.92
N PRO A 82 6.66 -6.71 -5.14
CA PRO A 82 6.67 -5.67 -4.12
C PRO A 82 7.73 -5.94 -3.05
N ALA A 83 8.45 -4.90 -2.67
CA ALA A 83 9.49 -4.98 -1.65
C ALA A 83 9.35 -3.83 -0.65
N ALA A 84 9.57 -4.16 0.63
CA ALA A 84 9.61 -3.18 1.71
C ALA A 84 10.97 -3.18 2.39
N ARG A 85 11.44 -2.00 2.77
CA ARG A 85 12.63 -1.82 3.61
C ARG A 85 12.30 -0.91 4.77
N ILE A 86 12.71 -1.30 5.97
CA ILE A 86 12.55 -0.52 7.20
C ILE A 86 13.93 -0.29 7.77
N LEU A 87 14.31 0.97 7.99
CA LEU A 87 15.54 1.37 8.66
C LEU A 87 15.20 2.04 9.98
N TYR A 88 15.74 1.51 11.07
CA TYR A 88 15.61 2.13 12.39
C TYR A 88 16.56 3.33 12.50
N LEU A 89 16.00 4.48 12.87
CA LEU A 89 16.72 5.75 13.06
C LEU A 89 16.93 6.05 14.55
N ALA A 90 15.95 5.68 15.38
CA ALA A 90 15.97 5.79 16.83
C ALA A 90 15.09 4.67 17.43
N PRO A 91 15.34 4.22 18.68
CA PRO A 91 16.35 4.73 19.60
C PRO A 91 17.77 4.27 19.24
N ARG A 92 18.79 4.74 19.97
CA ARG A 92 20.21 4.56 19.61
C ARG A 92 20.60 3.09 19.50
N GLU A 93 19.99 2.25 20.31
CA GLU A 93 20.21 0.81 20.41
C GLU A 93 19.86 0.09 19.11
N LEU A 94 18.78 0.53 18.44
CA LEU A 94 18.31 -0.05 17.18
C LEU A 94 18.83 0.70 15.95
N LYS A 95 19.50 1.84 16.15
CA LYS A 95 19.89 2.73 15.04
C LYS A 95 20.76 1.99 14.03
N GLY A 96 20.31 1.99 12.77
CA GLY A 96 20.99 1.34 11.66
C GLY A 96 20.56 -0.10 11.42
N GLU A 97 19.75 -0.70 12.29
CA GLU A 97 19.11 -1.98 11.99
C GLU A 97 18.18 -1.83 10.77
N VAL A 98 18.19 -2.87 9.93
CA VAL A 98 17.41 -2.88 8.69
C VAL A 98 16.59 -4.15 8.61
N TYR A 99 15.31 -4.00 8.33
CA TYR A 99 14.46 -5.09 7.89
C TYR A 99 14.14 -4.95 6.42
N THR A 100 14.09 -6.06 5.70
CA THR A 100 13.56 -6.12 4.33
C THR A 100 12.55 -7.24 4.21
N VAL A 101 11.49 -6.98 3.46
CA VAL A 101 10.50 -7.97 3.05
C VAL A 101 10.49 -8.00 1.53
N ASP A 102 10.84 -9.14 0.94
CA ASP A 102 10.86 -9.36 -0.51
C ASP A 102 10.53 -10.82 -0.80
N ARG A 103 9.58 -11.11 -1.70
CA ARG A 103 9.21 -12.47 -2.16
C ARG A 103 9.20 -13.52 -1.04
N ASP A 104 8.42 -13.26 0.01
CA ASP A 104 8.28 -14.11 1.21
C ASP A 104 9.54 -14.28 2.07
N LEU A 105 10.57 -13.46 1.87
CA LEU A 105 11.76 -13.44 2.70
C LEU A 105 11.74 -12.22 3.61
N LEU A 106 11.76 -12.49 4.91
CA LEU A 106 12.01 -11.49 5.94
C LEU A 106 13.50 -11.55 6.31
N SER A 107 14.24 -10.49 6.03
CA SER A 107 15.65 -10.35 6.43
C SER A 107 15.80 -9.25 7.47
N HIS A 108 16.63 -9.49 8.48
CA HIS A 108 16.97 -8.54 9.53
C HIS A 108 18.49 -8.42 9.64
N TYR A 109 19.01 -7.23 9.37
CA TYR A 109 20.41 -6.91 9.54
C TYR A 109 20.65 -6.18 10.87
N ILE A 110 21.60 -6.71 11.64
CA ILE A 110 22.01 -6.24 12.95
C ILE A 110 23.46 -5.71 12.84
N PRO A 111 23.67 -4.38 12.79
CA PRO A 111 24.98 -3.81 12.47
C PRO A 111 26.07 -4.12 13.49
N HIS A 112 25.74 -4.14 14.79
CA HIS A 112 26.72 -4.33 15.86
C HIS A 112 27.24 -5.76 15.94
N GLU A 113 26.47 -6.73 15.44
CA GLU A 113 26.89 -8.13 15.29
C GLU A 113 27.43 -8.44 13.89
N ASN A 114 27.29 -7.49 12.95
CA ASN A 114 27.53 -7.70 11.52
C ASN A 114 26.84 -8.97 11.00
N MET A 115 25.59 -9.17 11.40
CA MET A 115 24.83 -10.39 11.15
C MET A 115 23.55 -10.07 10.39
N THR A 116 23.18 -10.96 9.46
CA THR A 116 21.87 -10.97 8.82
C THR A 116 21.14 -12.26 9.16
N VAL A 117 19.97 -12.12 9.78
CA VAL A 117 19.03 -13.22 10.02
C VAL A 117 18.01 -13.22 8.90
N ILE A 118 17.84 -14.36 8.23
CA ILE A 118 16.88 -14.50 7.13
C ILE A 118 15.90 -15.60 7.50
N LYS A 119 14.60 -15.29 7.39
CA LYS A 119 13.51 -16.26 7.56
C LYS A 119 12.60 -16.22 6.34
N ARG A 120 12.24 -17.40 5.86
CA ARG A 120 11.15 -17.51 4.88
C ARG A 120 9.82 -17.42 5.63
N TRP A 121 9.02 -16.44 5.26
CA TRP A 121 7.64 -16.32 5.66
C TRP A 121 6.81 -17.28 4.81
N ALA A 122 6.61 -18.51 5.28
CA ALA A 122 5.59 -19.37 4.68
C ALA A 122 4.23 -18.76 5.03
N GLY A 123 3.57 -18.11 4.08
CA GLY A 123 2.20 -17.65 4.25
C GLY A 123 1.30 -18.80 4.71
N PHE A 124 0.42 -18.53 5.67
CA PHE A 124 -0.66 -19.45 6.08
C PHE A 124 -1.81 -19.39 5.07
#